data_AF-A0AAV2RL42-F1
#
_entry.id   AF-A0AAV2RL42-F1
#
_cell.length_a   1.000
_cell.length_b   1.000
_cell.length_c   1.000
_cell.angle_alpha   90.00
_cell.angle_beta   90.00
_cell.angle_gamma   90.00
#
_symmetry.space_group_name_H-M   'P 1'
#
loop_
_entity.id
_entity.type
_entity.pdbx_description
1 polymer ?
#
loop_
_entity_poly.entity_id
_entity_poly.type
_entity_poly.pdbx_seq_one_letter_code
_entity_poly.pdbx_strand_id
1 'polypeptide(L)'
;CTEVNFNSLNGTAVATSTWKEGNIAMKAFENEDENVWQSERGALLPQSVWYDFRRPTIIEKFSFKSRTDAVGKYNLIADGPSNFTVFGSNDSDCSNELSWVQLYEDFSGNKFSIKNDEKRGDLEMNGTFRCYGIKVLDVPGRKNGDKYVTISRIRFFNETDEINFKMKNGTAGATSVWTEENIAKKAFTKRPPNIWHSEKDIELPQSIWYQFPKPLKIVKYSFMSRKDSKMEKDSLKNVIPDGPTKYEFFGSNAHDCSNESEWITLYNDTSGLPFNSTIHTKIEEIDNDQNYQCYGLRINDVPGKRNSDNYVSVSRIRYYTAKGGYLEELFRHLGFARLDAISETDGTRWLLPECLLFVLGPTCYLVILKLVSHANPDVHLPNGQASHNQIGLKILNTVGTYLALALIGLAGVMVPSFTSSIYFGVFMVFATYWSLNNTLGRRFGFVCRVLMVQSG
;
A
#
# COMPACT_ATOMS: atom_id res chain seq x y z
N CYS A 1 8.88 0.96 -11.84
CA CYS A 1 7.51 0.53 -11.49
C CYS A 1 7.50 -0.96 -11.22
N THR A 2 6.36 -1.52 -10.86
CA THR A 2 6.04 -2.96 -10.78
C THR A 2 4.68 -3.20 -11.38
N GLU A 3 4.54 -4.26 -12.15
CA GLU A 3 3.25 -4.71 -12.69
C GLU A 3 2.30 -5.09 -11.55
N VAL A 4 1.05 -4.68 -11.69
CA VAL A 4 -0.01 -5.06 -10.77
C VAL A 4 -0.48 -6.46 -11.10
N ASN A 5 -0.39 -7.34 -10.10
CA ASN A 5 -0.96 -8.67 -10.25
C ASN A 5 -2.48 -8.66 -10.00
N PHE A 6 -3.26 -8.83 -11.06
CA PHE A 6 -4.72 -8.90 -11.01
C PHE A 6 -5.27 -10.14 -10.31
N ASN A 7 -4.52 -11.25 -10.20
CA ASN A 7 -4.98 -12.47 -9.52
C ASN A 7 -4.88 -12.35 -8.00
N SER A 8 -3.88 -11.62 -7.50
CA SER A 8 -3.69 -11.34 -6.07
C SER A 8 -4.71 -10.36 -5.49
N LEU A 9 -5.38 -9.61 -6.37
CA LEU A 9 -6.37 -8.60 -6.03
C LEU A 9 -7.72 -9.25 -6.33
N ASN A 10 -8.57 -9.44 -5.32
CA ASN A 10 -9.90 -10.03 -5.46
C ASN A 10 -10.87 -9.10 -6.23
N GLY A 11 -10.43 -8.60 -7.38
CA GLY A 11 -11.08 -7.65 -8.24
C GLY A 11 -11.79 -8.34 -9.40
N THR A 12 -12.51 -7.54 -10.17
CA THR A 12 -13.33 -8.03 -11.27
C THR A 12 -13.14 -7.17 -12.50
N ALA A 13 -12.86 -7.80 -13.63
CA ALA A 13 -12.86 -7.15 -14.92
C ALA A 13 -14.29 -7.03 -15.47
N VAL A 14 -14.64 -5.85 -15.97
CA VAL A 14 -15.96 -5.55 -16.52
C VAL A 14 -15.79 -4.75 -17.81
N ALA A 15 -16.76 -4.85 -18.72
CA ALA A 15 -16.77 -4.07 -19.95
C ALA A 15 -18.19 -3.61 -20.28
N THR A 16 -18.32 -2.59 -21.12
CA THR A 16 -19.61 -2.07 -21.59
C THR A 16 -20.40 -3.11 -22.39
N SER A 17 -19.71 -3.98 -23.12
CA SER A 17 -20.30 -5.09 -23.86
C SER A 17 -19.29 -6.22 -24.06
N THR A 18 -19.77 -7.38 -24.49
CA THR A 18 -18.93 -8.54 -24.79
C THR A 18 -19.53 -9.33 -25.93
N TRP A 19 -18.68 -9.78 -26.87
CA TRP A 19 -19.13 -10.53 -28.05
C TRP A 19 -19.65 -11.93 -27.74
N LYS A 20 -18.87 -12.72 -26.98
CA LYS A 20 -19.19 -14.10 -26.60
C LYS A 20 -18.38 -14.49 -25.37
N GLU A 21 -18.69 -15.64 -24.75
CA GLU A 21 -18.02 -16.13 -23.53
C GLU A 21 -16.49 -16.22 -23.66
N GLY A 22 -15.96 -16.57 -24.84
CA GLY A 22 -14.51 -16.60 -25.08
C GLY A 22 -13.82 -15.23 -25.19
N ASN A 23 -14.56 -14.12 -25.12
CA ASN A 23 -14.06 -12.76 -25.33
C ASN A 23 -14.50 -11.79 -24.22
N ILE A 24 -14.75 -12.30 -23.02
CA ILE A 24 -15.13 -11.52 -21.84
C ILE A 24 -14.04 -10.52 -21.39
N ALA A 25 -14.42 -9.52 -20.60
CA ALA A 25 -13.52 -8.48 -20.09
C ALA A 25 -12.24 -9.05 -19.43
N MET A 26 -12.36 -10.12 -18.64
CA MET A 26 -11.22 -10.73 -17.93
C MET A 26 -10.12 -11.19 -18.88
N LYS A 27 -10.46 -11.60 -20.10
CA LYS A 27 -9.49 -12.03 -21.11
C LYS A 27 -8.50 -10.94 -21.50
N ALA A 28 -8.88 -9.66 -21.38
CA ALA A 28 -7.95 -8.56 -21.59
C ALA A 28 -6.88 -8.44 -20.49
N PHE A 29 -7.14 -8.93 -19.27
CA PHE A 29 -6.24 -8.77 -18.12
C PHE A 29 -5.36 -10.00 -17.84
N GLU A 30 -5.61 -11.13 -18.51
CA GLU A 30 -4.86 -12.37 -18.33
C GLU A 30 -3.43 -12.32 -18.95
N ASN A 31 -2.60 -13.30 -18.59
CA ASN A 31 -1.18 -13.43 -19.01
C ASN A 31 -0.97 -14.12 -20.36
N GLU A 32 -2.03 -14.58 -21.02
CA GLU A 32 -1.94 -15.31 -22.27
C GLU A 32 -2.12 -14.37 -23.47
N ASP A 33 -1.22 -14.41 -24.45
CA ASP A 33 -1.25 -13.53 -25.63
C ASP A 33 -2.50 -13.71 -26.50
N GLU A 34 -3.05 -14.93 -26.52
CA GLU A 34 -4.23 -15.28 -27.34
C GLU A 34 -5.54 -14.77 -26.74
N ASN A 35 -5.54 -14.42 -25.45
CA ASN A 35 -6.73 -13.95 -24.75
C ASN A 35 -7.00 -12.48 -25.06
N VAL A 36 -8.24 -12.21 -25.47
CA VAL A 36 -8.66 -10.89 -25.94
C VAL A 36 -10.09 -10.62 -25.51
N TRP A 37 -10.32 -9.42 -24.98
CA TRP A 37 -11.68 -8.89 -24.85
C TRP A 37 -12.13 -8.34 -26.21
N GLN A 38 -13.36 -8.63 -26.59
CA GLN A 38 -13.98 -8.10 -27.79
C GLN A 38 -15.37 -7.54 -27.48
N SER A 39 -15.63 -6.31 -27.92
CA SER A 39 -16.96 -5.69 -27.81
C SER A 39 -18.01 -6.45 -28.63
N GLU A 40 -19.28 -6.31 -28.23
CA GLU A 40 -20.40 -6.91 -28.95
C GLU A 40 -20.51 -6.39 -30.40
N ARG A 41 -21.03 -7.21 -31.31
CA ARG A 41 -21.24 -6.83 -32.71
C ARG A 41 -22.37 -5.83 -32.82
N GLY A 42 -22.12 -4.75 -33.56
CA GLY A 42 -23.08 -3.68 -33.74
C GLY A 42 -23.19 -2.76 -32.53
N ALA A 43 -22.39 -2.97 -31.48
CA ALA A 43 -22.29 -2.04 -30.38
C ALA A 43 -21.75 -0.69 -30.88
N LEU A 44 -22.40 0.39 -30.47
CA LEU A 44 -21.96 1.74 -30.81
C LEU A 44 -20.76 2.14 -29.94
N LEU A 45 -19.84 2.89 -30.53
CA LEU A 45 -18.77 3.53 -29.76
C LEU A 45 -19.35 4.72 -28.95
N PRO A 46 -18.78 5.06 -27.79
CA PRO A 46 -17.57 4.47 -27.20
C PRO A 46 -17.82 3.09 -26.56
N GLN A 47 -16.75 2.29 -26.43
CA GLN A 47 -16.77 1.03 -25.68
C GLN A 47 -15.63 1.04 -24.66
N SER A 48 -15.88 0.50 -23.48
CA SER A 48 -14.92 0.55 -22.37
C SER A 48 -14.72 -0.82 -21.74
N VAL A 49 -13.50 -1.06 -21.29
CA VAL A 49 -13.12 -2.22 -20.47
C VAL A 49 -12.31 -1.72 -19.28
N TRP A 50 -12.62 -2.23 -18.09
CA TRP A 50 -12.01 -1.78 -16.86
C TRP A 50 -11.85 -2.90 -15.85
N TYR A 51 -11.01 -2.65 -14.86
CA TYR A 51 -10.80 -3.52 -13.72
C TYR A 51 -11.23 -2.80 -12.45
N ASP A 52 -12.14 -3.42 -11.70
CA ASP A 52 -12.52 -3.00 -10.34
C ASP A 52 -11.59 -3.70 -9.35
N PHE A 53 -10.64 -2.97 -8.78
CA PHE A 53 -9.72 -3.48 -7.76
C PHE A 53 -10.38 -3.72 -6.40
N ARG A 54 -11.66 -3.33 -6.22
CA ARG A 54 -12.42 -3.32 -4.96
C ARG A 54 -11.86 -2.41 -3.87
N ARG A 55 -10.65 -1.90 -4.05
CA ARG A 55 -9.95 -0.98 -3.16
C ARG A 55 -9.19 0.08 -3.96
N PRO A 56 -9.06 1.31 -3.43
CA PRO A 56 -8.23 2.33 -4.05
C PRO A 56 -6.79 1.83 -4.23
N THR A 57 -6.32 1.87 -5.47
CA THR A 57 -4.99 1.41 -5.88
C THR A 57 -4.28 2.54 -6.61
N ILE A 58 -2.97 2.70 -6.43
CA ILE A 58 -2.17 3.67 -7.19
C ILE A 58 -1.68 3.01 -8.46
N ILE A 59 -2.08 3.53 -9.61
CA ILE A 59 -1.53 3.18 -10.92
C ILE A 59 -0.88 4.42 -11.51
N GLU A 60 0.33 4.27 -12.03
CA GLU A 60 1.08 5.37 -12.65
C GLU A 60 1.40 5.12 -14.11
N LYS A 61 1.38 3.86 -14.56
CA LYS A 61 1.53 3.54 -15.98
C LYS A 61 0.54 2.48 -16.38
N PHE A 62 0.25 2.44 -17.66
CA PHE A 62 -0.51 1.38 -18.27
C PHE A 62 0.16 0.90 -19.55
N SER A 63 -0.12 -0.33 -19.93
CA SER A 63 0.04 -0.78 -21.31
C SER A 63 -1.08 -1.73 -21.71
N PHE A 64 -1.29 -1.87 -23.01
CA PHE A 64 -2.18 -2.87 -23.60
C PHE A 64 -1.74 -3.17 -25.01
N LYS A 65 -2.17 -4.32 -25.53
CA LYS A 65 -1.71 -4.84 -26.81
C LYS A 65 -2.84 -5.10 -27.78
N SER A 66 -2.44 -5.17 -29.05
CA SER A 66 -3.27 -5.69 -30.13
C SER A 66 -3.49 -7.20 -29.97
N ARG A 67 -4.65 -7.68 -30.44
CA ARG A 67 -4.98 -9.10 -30.50
C ARG A 67 -3.91 -9.90 -31.25
N THR A 68 -3.59 -11.11 -30.77
CA THR A 68 -2.60 -11.99 -31.42
C THR A 68 -3.22 -13.19 -32.13
N ASP A 69 -4.50 -13.45 -31.87
CA ASP A 69 -5.25 -14.58 -32.41
C ASP A 69 -5.21 -14.66 -33.94
N ALA A 70 -5.46 -15.86 -34.47
CA ALA A 70 -5.28 -16.19 -35.90
C ALA A 70 -6.27 -15.47 -36.85
N VAL A 71 -7.01 -14.49 -36.36
CA VAL A 71 -7.87 -13.65 -37.18
C VAL A 71 -6.97 -12.78 -38.06
N GLY A 72 -7.13 -12.85 -39.38
CA GLY A 72 -6.19 -12.28 -40.36
C GLY A 72 -5.79 -10.82 -40.10
N LYS A 73 -4.60 -10.43 -40.58
CA LYS A 73 -3.95 -9.11 -40.35
C LYS A 73 -4.87 -7.89 -40.52
N TYR A 74 -5.89 -7.99 -41.37
CA TYR A 74 -6.87 -6.93 -41.58
C TYR A 74 -7.70 -6.61 -40.33
N ASN A 75 -8.22 -7.63 -39.63
CA ASN A 75 -9.08 -7.43 -38.46
C ASN A 75 -8.27 -6.92 -37.26
N LEU A 76 -6.99 -7.28 -37.16
CA LEU A 76 -6.09 -6.73 -36.16
C LEU A 76 -6.01 -5.20 -36.22
N ILE A 77 -5.85 -4.65 -37.42
CA ILE A 77 -5.69 -3.21 -37.60
C ILE A 77 -7.05 -2.51 -37.48
N ALA A 78 -8.12 -3.16 -37.96
CA ALA A 78 -9.46 -2.60 -38.00
C ALA A 78 -10.13 -2.48 -36.62
N ASP A 79 -9.87 -3.43 -35.72
CA ASP A 79 -10.60 -3.57 -34.45
C ASP A 79 -9.82 -2.99 -33.24
N GLY A 80 -8.61 -2.47 -33.46
CA GLY A 80 -7.76 -1.93 -32.42
C GLY A 80 -8.07 -0.46 -32.08
N PRO A 81 -7.93 -0.02 -30.82
CA PRO A 81 -8.13 1.38 -30.44
C PRO A 81 -7.22 2.33 -31.23
N SER A 82 -7.81 3.30 -31.93
CA SER A 82 -7.06 4.40 -32.58
C SER A 82 -7.17 5.70 -31.79
N ASN A 83 -8.34 5.95 -31.17
CA ASN A 83 -8.56 7.03 -30.22
C ASN A 83 -9.10 6.44 -28.91
N PHE A 84 -8.48 6.77 -27.78
CA PHE A 84 -8.90 6.26 -26.49
C PHE A 84 -8.48 7.19 -25.35
N THR A 85 -9.11 6.98 -24.19
CA THR A 85 -8.72 7.59 -22.92
C THR A 85 -8.53 6.50 -21.88
N VAL A 86 -7.70 6.77 -20.87
CA VAL A 86 -7.62 5.96 -19.67
C VAL A 86 -8.28 6.74 -18.54
N PHE A 87 -9.09 6.08 -17.75
CA PHE A 87 -9.82 6.69 -16.64
C PHE A 87 -9.58 5.96 -15.32
N GLY A 88 -9.81 6.70 -14.24
CA GLY A 88 -9.93 6.19 -12.89
C GLY A 88 -11.28 6.56 -12.27
N SER A 89 -11.83 5.71 -11.40
CA SER A 89 -13.00 6.06 -10.59
C SER A 89 -12.91 5.47 -9.18
N ASN A 90 -13.50 6.17 -8.21
CA ASN A 90 -13.72 5.71 -6.84
C ASN A 90 -15.19 5.43 -6.53
N ASP A 91 -16.08 5.55 -7.53
CA ASP A 91 -17.48 5.20 -7.35
C ASP A 91 -17.59 3.70 -7.01
N SER A 92 -18.58 3.39 -6.18
CA SER A 92 -18.96 2.01 -5.89
C SER A 92 -19.40 1.24 -7.13
N ASP A 93 -20.01 1.95 -8.09
CA ASP A 93 -20.34 1.50 -9.42
C ASP A 93 -19.32 2.07 -10.43
N CYS A 94 -18.32 1.27 -10.76
CA CYS A 94 -17.29 1.62 -11.73
C CYS A 94 -17.84 1.96 -13.14
N SER A 95 -19.08 1.59 -13.46
CA SER A 95 -19.70 1.89 -14.75
C SER A 95 -20.28 3.30 -14.85
N ASN A 96 -20.38 4.03 -13.73
CA ASN A 96 -20.87 5.40 -13.70
C ASN A 96 -19.87 6.37 -14.36
N GLU A 97 -20.03 6.64 -15.66
CA GLU A 97 -19.12 7.50 -16.42
C GLU A 97 -19.01 8.94 -15.89
N LEU A 98 -20.01 9.44 -15.18
CA LEU A 98 -19.96 10.78 -14.58
C LEU A 98 -18.94 10.89 -13.44
N SER A 99 -18.57 9.75 -12.85
CA SER A 99 -17.55 9.66 -11.80
C SER A 99 -16.13 9.52 -12.34
N TRP A 100 -15.97 9.31 -13.65
CA TRP A 100 -14.68 8.99 -14.24
C TRP A 100 -13.79 10.23 -14.28
N VAL A 101 -12.59 10.07 -13.73
CA VAL A 101 -11.50 11.03 -13.87
C VAL A 101 -10.63 10.56 -15.01
N GLN A 102 -10.48 11.38 -16.04
CA GLN A 102 -9.61 11.10 -17.17
C GLN A 102 -8.14 11.26 -16.74
N LEU A 103 -7.35 10.20 -16.92
CA LEU A 103 -5.96 10.11 -16.47
C LEU A 103 -4.94 10.16 -17.63
N TYR A 104 -5.41 9.84 -18.84
CA TYR A 104 -4.60 9.84 -20.04
C TYR A 104 -5.49 9.95 -21.28
N GLU A 105 -4.97 10.56 -22.34
CA GLU A 105 -5.62 10.66 -23.64
C GLU A 105 -4.67 10.36 -24.80
N ASP A 106 -5.16 9.59 -25.77
CA ASP A 106 -4.53 9.43 -27.08
C ASP A 106 -5.62 9.66 -28.14
N PHE A 107 -5.56 10.83 -28.78
CA PHE A 107 -6.41 11.21 -29.92
C PHE A 107 -5.64 11.25 -31.23
N SER A 108 -4.49 10.57 -31.30
CA SER A 108 -3.61 10.61 -32.47
C SER A 108 -4.18 9.90 -33.71
N GLY A 109 -5.18 9.04 -33.53
CA GLY A 109 -5.68 8.16 -34.60
C GLY A 109 -4.71 7.05 -34.97
N ASN A 110 -3.62 6.87 -34.22
CA ASN A 110 -2.61 5.87 -34.51
C ASN A 110 -3.16 4.46 -34.28
N LYS A 111 -3.30 3.71 -35.37
CA LYS A 111 -3.70 2.29 -35.36
C LYS A 111 -2.53 1.37 -35.00
N PHE A 112 -2.85 0.17 -34.51
CA PHE A 112 -1.85 -0.89 -34.42
C PHE A 112 -1.33 -1.30 -35.80
N SER A 113 -0.03 -1.59 -35.88
CA SER A 113 0.65 -1.90 -37.14
C SER A 113 0.86 -3.40 -37.35
N ILE A 114 1.09 -4.13 -36.26
CA ILE A 114 1.46 -5.55 -36.26
C ILE A 114 0.79 -6.33 -35.13
N LYS A 115 0.89 -7.66 -35.16
CA LYS A 115 0.52 -8.52 -34.03
C LYS A 115 1.36 -8.21 -32.81
N ASN A 116 0.72 -8.20 -31.64
CA ASN A 116 1.36 -7.92 -30.36
C ASN A 116 1.94 -6.49 -30.25
N ASP A 117 1.55 -5.60 -31.16
CA ASP A 117 1.87 -4.17 -31.05
C ASP A 117 1.29 -3.60 -29.75
N GLU A 118 2.04 -2.74 -29.09
CA GLU A 118 1.78 -2.29 -27.72
C GLU A 118 1.58 -0.78 -27.68
N LYS A 119 0.50 -0.35 -27.01
CA LYS A 119 0.29 1.03 -26.60
C LYS A 119 0.53 1.12 -25.09
N ARG A 120 1.20 2.18 -24.67
CA ARG A 120 1.53 2.44 -23.26
C ARG A 120 1.59 3.93 -23.00
N GLY A 121 1.40 4.30 -21.75
CA GLY A 121 1.48 5.69 -21.32
C GLY A 121 1.73 5.80 -19.82
N ASP A 122 2.22 6.97 -19.44
CA ASP A 122 2.29 7.40 -18.05
C ASP A 122 0.99 8.14 -17.74
N LEU A 123 0.36 7.80 -16.62
CA LEU A 123 -0.87 8.44 -16.17
C LEU A 123 -0.53 9.76 -15.46
N GLU A 124 -1.29 10.81 -15.77
CA GLU A 124 -1.18 12.08 -15.06
C GLU A 124 -1.65 11.87 -13.61
N MET A 125 -0.69 11.81 -12.68
CA MET A 125 -0.98 11.51 -11.28
C MET A 125 -1.89 12.57 -10.66
N ASN A 126 -3.06 12.14 -10.18
CA ASN A 126 -3.81 12.80 -9.11
C ASN A 126 -4.73 11.78 -8.39
N GLY A 127 -4.12 10.84 -7.64
CA GLY A 127 -4.83 10.08 -6.61
C GLY A 127 -4.80 8.55 -6.77
N THR A 128 -5.53 7.90 -5.87
CA THR A 128 -5.83 6.46 -5.89
C THR A 128 -7.21 6.24 -6.45
N PHE A 129 -7.39 5.26 -7.33
CA PHE A 129 -8.71 4.89 -7.85
C PHE A 129 -9.03 3.43 -7.54
N ARG A 130 -10.30 3.14 -7.26
CA ARG A 130 -10.80 1.76 -7.12
C ARG A 130 -10.88 1.06 -8.47
N CYS A 131 -11.28 1.79 -9.51
CA CYS A 131 -11.48 1.26 -10.85
C CYS A 131 -10.52 1.96 -11.80
N TYR A 132 -9.90 1.19 -12.71
CA TYR A 132 -9.12 1.74 -13.82
C TYR A 132 -9.55 1.08 -15.12
N GLY A 133 -9.69 1.87 -16.18
CA GLY A 133 -10.17 1.36 -17.45
C GLY A 133 -9.74 2.16 -18.65
N ILE A 134 -9.95 1.55 -19.81
CA ILE A 134 -9.69 2.14 -21.13
C ILE A 134 -11.05 2.37 -21.79
N LYS A 135 -11.35 3.63 -22.13
CA LYS A 135 -12.51 4.02 -22.91
C LYS A 135 -12.07 4.28 -24.35
N VAL A 136 -12.51 3.41 -25.26
CA VAL A 136 -12.19 3.48 -26.68
C VAL A 136 -13.23 4.33 -27.38
N LEU A 137 -12.76 5.43 -27.98
CA LEU A 137 -13.59 6.41 -28.66
C LEU A 137 -13.69 6.11 -30.15
N ASP A 138 -12.62 5.60 -30.76
CA ASP A 138 -12.63 5.22 -32.17
C ASP A 138 -11.69 4.05 -32.48
N VAL A 139 -12.04 3.35 -33.56
CA VAL A 139 -11.25 2.30 -34.21
C VAL A 139 -11.28 2.51 -35.72
N PRO A 140 -10.27 2.04 -36.48
CA PRO A 140 -10.25 2.21 -37.94
C PRO A 140 -11.46 1.59 -38.65
N GLY A 141 -12.02 0.52 -38.10
CA GLY A 141 -13.21 -0.14 -38.63
C GLY A 141 -12.94 -1.08 -39.81
N ARG A 142 -13.88 -1.99 -40.04
CA ARG A 142 -13.80 -2.99 -41.12
C ARG A 142 -14.38 -2.43 -42.43
N LYS A 143 -14.03 -3.04 -43.57
CA LYS A 143 -14.44 -2.56 -44.91
C LYS A 143 -15.96 -2.52 -45.09
N ASN A 144 -16.68 -3.37 -44.37
CA ASN A 144 -18.14 -3.44 -44.39
C ASN A 144 -18.80 -2.36 -43.51
N GLY A 145 -18.03 -1.48 -42.87
CA GLY A 145 -18.51 -0.43 -41.98
C GLY A 145 -18.64 -0.85 -40.51
N ASP A 146 -18.52 -2.15 -40.20
CA ASP A 146 -18.58 -2.62 -38.82
C ASP A 146 -17.38 -2.11 -38.01
N LYS A 147 -17.63 -1.70 -36.77
CA LYS A 147 -16.61 -1.36 -35.79
C LYS A 147 -16.68 -2.32 -34.61
N TYR A 148 -15.53 -2.88 -34.25
CA TYR A 148 -15.34 -3.71 -33.07
C TYR A 148 -14.18 -3.14 -32.27
N VAL A 149 -14.22 -3.30 -30.95
CA VAL A 149 -13.10 -2.98 -30.08
C VAL A 149 -12.48 -4.27 -29.59
N THR A 150 -11.17 -4.38 -29.74
CA THR A 150 -10.38 -5.51 -29.25
C THR A 150 -9.15 -5.02 -28.49
N ILE A 151 -8.96 -5.56 -27.29
CA ILE A 151 -7.82 -5.25 -26.44
C ILE A 151 -7.35 -6.55 -25.78
N SER A 152 -6.03 -6.78 -25.79
CA SER A 152 -5.38 -7.86 -25.05
C SER A 152 -4.32 -7.30 -24.10
N ARG A 153 -3.96 -8.10 -23.09
CA ARG A 153 -2.85 -7.84 -22.14
C ARG A 153 -2.81 -6.42 -21.58
N ILE A 154 -3.92 -5.95 -21.03
CA ILE A 154 -3.96 -4.74 -20.22
C ILE A 154 -3.09 -4.97 -18.99
N ARG A 155 -2.13 -4.07 -18.78
CA ARG A 155 -1.23 -4.02 -17.63
C ARG A 155 -1.28 -2.65 -17.00
N PHE A 156 -1.27 -2.66 -15.67
CA PHE A 156 -1.13 -1.48 -14.87
C PHE A 156 0.13 -1.60 -14.04
N PHE A 157 0.80 -0.48 -13.81
CA PHE A 157 2.08 -0.46 -13.10
C PHE A 157 2.10 0.62 -12.03
N ASN A 158 2.74 0.31 -10.91
CA ASN A 158 2.83 1.17 -9.74
C ASN A 158 4.29 1.59 -9.57
N GLU A 159 4.60 2.80 -9.15
CA GLU A 159 5.95 3.06 -8.65
C GLU A 159 6.24 2.22 -7.41
N THR A 160 7.53 2.01 -7.20
CA THR A 160 8.02 1.23 -6.08
C THR A 160 8.94 2.09 -5.24
N ASP A 161 8.75 2.06 -3.92
CA ASP A 161 9.67 2.67 -2.97
C ASP A 161 10.75 1.66 -2.59
N GLU A 162 12.02 2.04 -2.74
CA GLU A 162 13.15 1.24 -2.24
C GLU A 162 13.16 1.27 -0.71
N ILE A 163 13.21 0.10 -0.09
CA ILE A 163 13.31 0.00 1.35
C ILE A 163 14.67 0.49 1.84
N ASN A 164 14.65 1.41 2.80
CA ASN A 164 15.83 1.77 3.56
C ASN A 164 16.02 0.81 4.74
N PHE A 165 16.82 -0.24 4.55
CA PHE A 165 17.13 -1.23 5.59
C PHE A 165 17.64 -0.61 6.90
N LYS A 166 18.40 0.49 6.84
CA LYS A 166 18.90 1.18 8.04
C LYS A 166 17.75 1.76 8.87
N MET A 167 16.71 2.28 8.21
CA MET A 167 15.55 2.85 8.89
C MET A 167 14.60 1.77 9.43
N LYS A 168 14.46 0.64 8.73
CA LYS A 168 13.61 -0.47 9.17
C LYS A 168 14.20 -1.30 10.33
N ASN A 169 15.50 -1.14 10.64
CA ASN A 169 16.16 -1.72 11.81
C ASN A 169 16.01 -3.25 11.98
N GLY A 170 16.06 -3.99 10.87
CA GLY A 170 16.07 -5.45 10.87
C GLY A 170 17.46 -6.06 10.93
N THR A 171 17.52 -7.38 10.92
CA THR A 171 18.75 -8.19 10.99
C THR A 171 18.97 -8.96 9.70
N ALA A 172 20.23 -9.14 9.29
CA ALA A 172 20.59 -9.93 8.11
C ALA A 172 21.24 -11.23 8.56
N GLY A 173 20.84 -12.35 7.96
CA GLY A 173 21.39 -13.68 8.22
C GLY A 173 21.82 -14.37 6.93
N ALA A 174 22.63 -15.42 7.06
CA ALA A 174 23.02 -16.29 5.97
C ALA A 174 23.36 -17.68 6.51
N THR A 175 23.34 -18.70 5.65
CA THR A 175 23.70 -20.09 5.99
C THR A 175 25.16 -20.24 6.38
N SER A 176 26.05 -19.47 5.74
CA SER A 176 27.49 -19.48 6.02
C SER A 176 28.12 -18.13 5.70
N VAL A 177 29.32 -17.90 6.22
CA VAL A 177 30.09 -16.68 6.02
C VAL A 177 31.57 -17.02 5.92
N TRP A 178 32.26 -16.52 4.89
CA TRP A 178 33.70 -16.74 4.71
C TRP A 178 34.57 -16.06 5.78
N THR A 179 34.33 -14.77 6.03
CA THR A 179 35.05 -13.98 7.04
C THR A 179 34.13 -12.94 7.68
N GLU A 180 34.55 -12.34 8.79
CA GLU A 180 33.84 -11.20 9.40
C GLU A 180 33.70 -10.00 8.43
N GLU A 181 34.55 -9.92 7.41
CA GLU A 181 34.44 -8.91 6.36
C GLU A 181 33.40 -9.25 5.27
N ASN A 182 32.80 -10.44 5.28
CA ASN A 182 31.86 -10.89 4.26
C ASN A 182 30.49 -11.29 4.83
N ILE A 183 30.12 -10.72 5.98
CA ILE A 183 28.84 -11.00 6.65
C ILE A 183 27.62 -10.57 5.82
N ALA A 184 26.48 -11.25 6.02
CA ALA A 184 25.21 -11.01 5.32
C ALA A 184 24.80 -9.53 5.27
N LYS A 185 24.96 -8.80 6.38
CA LYS A 185 24.61 -7.38 6.51
C LYS A 185 25.23 -6.51 5.42
N LYS A 186 26.44 -6.83 4.94
CA LYS A 186 27.13 -6.05 3.92
C LYS A 186 26.42 -6.08 2.57
N ALA A 187 25.84 -7.21 2.18
CA ALA A 187 25.10 -7.33 0.92
C ALA A 187 23.89 -6.37 0.86
N PHE A 188 23.28 -6.03 1.99
CA PHE A 188 22.14 -5.11 2.08
C PHE A 188 22.53 -3.62 2.14
N THR A 189 23.82 -3.28 1.96
CA THR A 189 24.28 -1.87 1.99
C THR A 189 24.48 -1.28 0.58
N LYS A 190 24.54 0.06 0.50
CA LYS A 190 24.69 0.79 -0.78
C LYS A 190 26.11 0.90 -1.31
N ARG A 191 27.12 0.86 -0.44
CA ARG A 191 28.53 1.15 -0.79
C ARG A 191 29.29 -0.11 -1.19
N PRO A 192 29.92 -0.18 -2.38
CA PRO A 192 30.88 -1.24 -2.70
C PRO A 192 32.17 -1.08 -1.87
N PRO A 193 32.95 -2.16 -1.66
CA PRO A 193 32.77 -3.52 -2.13
C PRO A 193 31.97 -4.40 -1.14
N ASN A 194 30.99 -3.83 -0.42
CA ASN A 194 30.24 -4.59 0.59
C ASN A 194 29.48 -5.76 -0.03
N ILE A 195 29.96 -6.97 0.26
CA ILE A 195 29.43 -8.24 -0.24
C ILE A 195 29.15 -9.18 0.92
N TRP A 196 28.22 -10.11 0.68
CA TRP A 196 28.21 -11.38 1.39
C TRP A 196 28.96 -12.42 0.56
N HIS A 197 29.68 -13.30 1.24
CA HIS A 197 30.41 -14.42 0.67
C HIS A 197 30.16 -15.64 1.54
N SER A 198 29.64 -16.72 0.95
CA SER A 198 29.50 -18.01 1.64
C SER A 198 30.86 -18.56 2.02
N GLU A 199 30.93 -19.52 2.93
CA GLU A 199 32.18 -20.24 3.15
C GLU A 199 32.61 -20.98 1.87
N LYS A 200 33.93 -21.24 1.72
CA LYS A 200 34.51 -21.88 0.54
C LYS A 200 34.26 -23.39 0.57
N ASP A 201 34.01 -23.99 -0.59
CA ASP A 201 33.86 -25.43 -0.78
C ASP A 201 32.67 -26.05 -0.01
N ILE A 202 31.67 -25.23 0.31
CA ILE A 202 30.41 -25.68 0.89
C ILE A 202 29.45 -26.14 -0.21
N GLU A 203 28.69 -27.21 0.07
CA GLU A 203 27.62 -27.69 -0.79
C GLU A 203 26.50 -26.65 -0.92
N LEU A 204 26.04 -26.45 -2.16
CA LEU A 204 24.82 -25.69 -2.44
C LEU A 204 23.60 -26.54 -2.03
N PRO A 205 22.49 -25.92 -1.58
CA PRO A 205 22.21 -24.49 -1.65
C PRO A 205 22.83 -23.67 -0.52
N GLN A 206 23.05 -22.38 -0.79
CA GLN A 206 23.43 -21.39 0.23
C GLN A 206 22.43 -20.24 0.22
N SER A 207 22.08 -19.72 1.40
CA SER A 207 21.01 -18.74 1.53
C SER A 207 21.44 -17.49 2.28
N ILE A 208 20.88 -16.35 1.88
CA ILE A 208 21.02 -15.05 2.54
C ILE A 208 19.64 -14.42 2.69
N TRP A 209 19.36 -13.84 3.85
CA TRP A 209 18.06 -13.25 4.15
C TRP A 209 18.16 -11.99 5.00
N TYR A 210 17.06 -11.25 5.02
CA TYR A 210 16.81 -10.13 5.90
C TYR A 210 15.53 -10.36 6.69
N GLN A 211 15.61 -10.23 8.01
CA GLN A 211 14.49 -10.28 8.93
C GLN A 211 14.06 -8.87 9.30
N PHE A 212 12.85 -8.50 8.91
CA PHE A 212 12.22 -7.26 9.31
C PHE A 212 11.65 -7.36 10.73
N PRO A 213 11.64 -6.27 11.53
CA PRO A 213 10.98 -6.28 12.82
C PRO A 213 9.46 -6.41 12.72
N LYS A 214 8.88 -5.95 11.60
CA LYS A 214 7.47 -6.08 11.25
C LYS A 214 7.34 -6.68 9.85
N PRO A 215 6.38 -7.58 9.60
CA PRO A 215 6.16 -8.11 8.27
C PRO A 215 5.87 -7.00 7.25
N LEU A 216 6.49 -7.09 6.07
CA LEU A 216 6.31 -6.14 4.98
C LEU A 216 5.88 -6.87 3.71
N LYS A 217 5.26 -6.14 2.78
CA LYS A 217 4.97 -6.63 1.44
C LYS A 217 6.05 -6.20 0.46
N ILE A 218 6.93 -7.12 0.07
CA ILE A 218 7.88 -6.87 -1.02
C ILE A 218 7.20 -7.23 -2.35
N VAL A 219 7.38 -6.39 -3.37
CA VAL A 219 6.82 -6.59 -4.73
C VAL A 219 7.90 -6.63 -5.81
N LYS A 220 9.13 -6.30 -5.44
CA LYS A 220 10.30 -6.38 -6.32
C LYS A 220 11.56 -6.50 -5.50
N TYR A 221 12.55 -7.17 -6.05
CA TYR A 221 13.89 -7.19 -5.50
C TYR A 221 14.94 -7.06 -6.60
N SER A 222 16.15 -6.69 -6.21
CA SER A 222 17.30 -6.67 -7.11
C SER A 222 18.57 -7.00 -6.35
N PHE A 223 19.52 -7.63 -7.02
CA PHE A 223 20.85 -7.89 -6.47
C PHE A 223 21.90 -7.93 -7.58
N MET A 224 23.16 -7.83 -7.17
CA MET A 224 24.32 -7.88 -8.05
C MET A 224 25.27 -8.98 -7.59
N SER A 225 26.13 -9.44 -8.50
CA SER A 225 27.32 -10.19 -8.08
C SER A 225 28.32 -9.27 -7.37
N ARG A 226 29.43 -9.82 -6.87
CA ARG A 226 30.52 -9.02 -6.31
C ARG A 226 31.07 -8.00 -7.31
N LYS A 227 31.51 -6.86 -6.78
CA LYS A 227 32.20 -5.81 -7.52
C LYS A 227 33.51 -5.49 -6.83
N ASP A 228 34.53 -6.30 -7.06
CA ASP A 228 35.90 -6.03 -6.61
C ASP A 228 36.83 -5.67 -7.77
N SER A 229 37.82 -4.82 -7.52
CA SER A 229 38.82 -4.41 -8.52
C SER A 229 39.73 -5.55 -8.98
N LYS A 230 39.77 -6.64 -8.20
CA LYS A 230 40.51 -7.88 -8.49
C LYS A 230 39.63 -8.94 -9.18
N MET A 231 38.44 -8.57 -9.65
CA MET A 231 37.52 -9.55 -10.23
C MET A 231 38.10 -10.13 -11.53
N GLU A 232 38.65 -11.33 -11.40
CA GLU A 232 39.08 -12.16 -12.51
C GLU A 232 37.83 -12.82 -13.10
N LYS A 233 37.37 -12.33 -14.25
CA LYS A 233 36.45 -13.10 -15.08
C LYS A 233 37.14 -14.40 -15.45
N ASP A 234 36.39 -15.50 -15.54
CA ASP A 234 36.93 -16.67 -16.23
C ASP A 234 37.24 -16.25 -17.67
N SER A 235 38.52 -16.11 -17.99
CA SER A 235 39.00 -15.54 -19.26
C SER A 235 38.54 -16.36 -20.48
N LEU A 236 38.15 -17.62 -20.29
CA LEU A 236 37.60 -18.45 -21.37
C LEU A 236 36.08 -18.32 -21.53
N LYS A 237 35.37 -17.93 -20.47
CA LYS A 237 33.89 -17.89 -20.45
C LYS A 237 33.31 -16.47 -20.38
N ASN A 238 34.11 -15.46 -20.04
CA ASN A 238 33.70 -14.07 -19.83
C ASN A 238 32.52 -13.92 -18.83
N VAL A 239 32.50 -14.76 -17.78
CA VAL A 239 31.44 -14.80 -16.75
C VAL A 239 32.02 -14.59 -15.35
N ILE A 240 31.15 -14.19 -14.41
CA ILE A 240 31.49 -14.09 -12.99
C ILE A 240 31.22 -15.46 -12.32
N PRO A 241 32.25 -16.14 -11.79
CA PRO A 241 32.15 -17.55 -11.38
C PRO A 241 31.35 -17.79 -10.09
N ASP A 242 31.25 -16.79 -9.22
CA ASP A 242 30.62 -16.87 -7.90
C ASP A 242 29.27 -16.13 -7.83
N GLY A 243 28.76 -15.69 -8.98
CA GLY A 243 27.44 -15.05 -9.09
C GLY A 243 26.33 -16.10 -9.26
N PRO A 244 25.16 -15.95 -8.58
CA PRO A 244 24.04 -16.89 -8.69
C PRO A 244 23.53 -17.08 -10.12
N THR A 245 23.42 -18.34 -10.59
CA THR A 245 22.83 -18.72 -11.89
C THR A 245 21.45 -19.31 -11.76
N LYS A 246 21.21 -20.11 -10.70
CA LYS A 246 19.88 -20.61 -10.32
C LYS A 246 19.62 -20.29 -8.86
N TYR A 247 18.46 -19.76 -8.56
CA TYR A 247 18.12 -19.33 -7.20
C TYR A 247 16.62 -19.15 -7.04
N GLU A 248 16.18 -19.23 -5.79
CA GLU A 248 14.82 -18.95 -5.36
C GLU A 248 14.82 -17.66 -4.54
N PHE A 249 13.81 -16.82 -4.72
CA PHE A 249 13.49 -15.75 -3.79
C PHE A 249 12.31 -16.21 -2.93
N PHE A 250 12.48 -16.14 -1.61
CA PHE A 250 11.49 -16.66 -0.67
C PHE A 250 11.00 -15.59 0.31
N GLY A 251 9.80 -15.81 0.84
CA GLY A 251 9.25 -15.14 2.01
C GLY A 251 8.95 -16.14 3.13
N SER A 252 9.07 -15.73 4.38
CA SER A 252 8.65 -16.54 5.54
C SER A 252 8.20 -15.68 6.72
N ASN A 253 7.29 -16.20 7.51
CA ASN A 253 6.86 -15.62 8.79
C ASN A 253 7.35 -16.43 10.00
N ALA A 254 8.27 -17.39 9.77
CA ALA A 254 8.93 -18.12 10.83
C ALA A 254 9.65 -17.17 11.79
N HIS A 255 9.67 -17.51 13.07
CA HIS A 255 10.46 -16.75 14.04
C HIS A 255 11.96 -16.80 13.72
N ASP A 256 12.41 -17.98 13.27
CA ASP A 256 13.75 -18.20 12.72
C ASP A 256 13.69 -18.23 11.20
N CYS A 257 14.22 -17.18 10.56
CA CYS A 257 14.27 -17.06 9.11
C CYS A 257 15.12 -18.13 8.42
N SER A 258 15.93 -18.90 9.14
CA SER A 258 16.73 -20.00 8.59
C SER A 258 15.94 -21.31 8.43
N ASN A 259 14.72 -21.40 8.98
CA ASN A 259 13.89 -22.60 8.87
C ASN A 259 13.30 -22.75 7.45
N GLU A 260 13.98 -23.55 6.62
CA GLU A 260 13.62 -23.76 5.21
C GLU A 260 12.22 -24.39 5.01
N SER A 261 11.71 -25.13 6.00
CA SER A 261 10.40 -25.78 5.91
C SER A 261 9.22 -24.81 5.92
N GLU A 262 9.44 -23.57 6.37
CA GLU A 262 8.44 -22.50 6.43
C GLU A 262 8.65 -21.45 5.32
N TRP A 263 9.54 -21.72 4.37
CA TRP A 263 9.76 -20.81 3.24
C TRP A 263 8.67 -20.99 2.18
N ILE A 264 8.13 -19.86 1.73
CA ILE A 264 7.27 -19.78 0.56
C ILE A 264 8.09 -19.21 -0.58
N THR A 265 8.26 -19.99 -1.66
CA THR A 265 8.95 -19.53 -2.86
C THR A 265 8.09 -18.52 -3.60
N LEU A 266 8.57 -17.28 -3.68
CA LEU A 266 7.91 -16.16 -4.36
C LEU A 266 8.40 -15.97 -5.80
N TYR A 267 9.62 -16.44 -6.09
CA TYR A 267 10.17 -16.46 -7.44
C TYR A 267 11.23 -17.56 -7.55
N ASN A 268 11.37 -18.15 -8.73
CA ASN A 268 12.34 -19.20 -9.00
C ASN A 268 13.01 -19.00 -10.38
N ASP A 269 14.31 -18.72 -10.37
CA ASP A 269 15.15 -18.66 -11.56
C ASP A 269 15.86 -20.00 -11.76
N THR A 270 15.44 -20.73 -12.79
CA THR A 270 16.05 -22.01 -13.20
C THR A 270 16.88 -21.88 -14.48
N SER A 271 17.03 -20.66 -15.02
CA SER A 271 17.63 -20.40 -16.34
C SER A 271 19.09 -20.80 -16.44
N GLY A 272 19.82 -20.78 -15.32
CA GLY A 272 21.26 -21.02 -15.29
C GLY A 272 22.09 -19.87 -15.88
N LEU A 273 21.48 -18.71 -16.14
CA LEU A 273 22.15 -17.59 -16.81
C LEU A 273 23.12 -16.86 -15.86
N PRO A 274 24.41 -16.77 -16.20
CA PRO A 274 25.42 -16.15 -15.34
C PRO A 274 25.43 -14.62 -15.46
N PHE A 275 26.12 -13.96 -14.52
CA PHE A 275 26.43 -12.55 -14.65
C PHE A 275 27.55 -12.34 -15.70
N ASN A 276 27.27 -11.52 -16.71
CA ASN A 276 28.21 -11.17 -17.79
C ASN A 276 29.11 -9.95 -17.46
N SER A 277 28.77 -9.20 -16.40
CA SER A 277 29.45 -7.96 -16.01
C SER A 277 29.27 -7.64 -14.51
N THR A 278 30.23 -6.94 -13.91
CA THR A 278 30.21 -6.49 -12.50
C THR A 278 29.14 -5.45 -12.20
N ILE A 279 28.63 -4.80 -13.24
CA ILE A 279 27.54 -3.82 -13.13
C ILE A 279 26.18 -4.43 -13.47
N HIS A 280 26.15 -5.67 -13.93
CA HIS A 280 24.90 -6.36 -14.21
C HIS A 280 24.13 -6.56 -12.91
N THR A 281 22.87 -6.17 -12.92
CA THR A 281 21.94 -6.30 -11.80
C THR A 281 20.84 -7.24 -12.23
N LYS A 282 20.64 -8.34 -11.50
CA LYS A 282 19.43 -9.14 -11.63
C LYS A 282 18.32 -8.43 -10.85
N ILE A 283 17.19 -8.21 -11.50
CA ILE A 283 16.05 -7.49 -10.96
C ILE A 283 14.80 -8.23 -11.38
N GLU A 284 13.94 -8.51 -10.43
CA GLU A 284 12.73 -9.30 -10.66
C GLU A 284 11.57 -8.71 -9.87
N GLU A 285 10.42 -8.70 -10.53
CA GLU A 285 9.14 -8.36 -9.94
C GLU A 285 8.51 -9.66 -9.42
N ILE A 286 7.91 -9.59 -8.24
CA ILE A 286 7.33 -10.77 -7.60
C ILE A 286 5.84 -10.60 -7.42
N ASP A 287 5.10 -11.64 -7.81
CA ASP A 287 3.70 -11.79 -7.44
C ASP A 287 3.62 -12.24 -5.99
N ASN A 288 3.69 -11.27 -5.10
CA ASN A 288 3.52 -11.49 -3.68
C ASN A 288 2.23 -10.83 -3.23
N ASP A 289 1.34 -11.60 -2.62
CA ASP A 289 0.07 -11.14 -2.08
C ASP A 289 0.12 -10.94 -0.55
N GLN A 290 1.10 -11.54 0.12
CA GLN A 290 1.26 -11.59 1.57
C GLN A 290 2.38 -10.69 2.14
N ASN A 291 2.32 -10.46 3.45
CA ASN A 291 3.38 -9.82 4.21
C ASN A 291 4.27 -10.89 4.85
N TYR A 292 5.58 -10.80 4.64
CA TYR A 292 6.54 -11.69 5.31
C TYR A 292 7.49 -10.92 6.20
N GLN A 293 7.90 -11.56 7.30
CA GLN A 293 8.92 -11.04 8.19
C GLN A 293 10.33 -11.27 7.63
N CYS A 294 10.54 -12.43 7.01
CA CYS A 294 11.80 -12.85 6.42
C CYS A 294 11.68 -12.81 4.90
N TYR A 295 12.69 -12.22 4.24
CA TYR A 295 12.85 -12.31 2.80
C TYR A 295 14.29 -12.67 2.48
N GLY A 296 14.51 -13.55 1.50
CA GLY A 296 15.85 -14.02 1.19
C GLY A 296 16.00 -14.65 -0.18
N LEU A 297 17.25 -14.94 -0.52
CA LEU A 297 17.66 -15.68 -1.70
C LEU A 297 18.20 -17.03 -1.23
N ARG A 298 17.74 -18.11 -1.86
CA ARG A 298 18.33 -19.45 -1.77
C ARG A 298 19.02 -19.75 -3.09
N ILE A 299 20.34 -19.85 -3.07
CA ILE A 299 21.16 -20.00 -4.27
C ILE A 299 21.42 -21.48 -4.50
N ASN A 300 20.93 -22.00 -5.61
CA ASN A 300 20.97 -23.41 -5.96
C ASN A 300 22.14 -23.75 -6.91
N ASP A 301 22.64 -22.77 -7.66
CA ASP A 301 23.70 -22.99 -8.65
C ASP A 301 24.54 -21.73 -8.87
N VAL A 302 25.82 -21.93 -9.18
CA VAL A 302 26.80 -20.91 -9.62
C VAL A 302 27.69 -21.50 -10.72
N PRO A 303 28.30 -20.68 -11.60
CA PRO A 303 29.16 -21.22 -12.66
C PRO A 303 30.39 -21.99 -12.14
N GLY A 304 30.87 -21.63 -10.94
CA GLY A 304 32.05 -22.22 -10.31
C GLY A 304 33.37 -21.80 -10.96
N LYS A 305 34.48 -21.99 -10.24
CA LYS A 305 35.84 -21.85 -10.81
C LYS A 305 36.32 -23.19 -11.38
N ARG A 306 37.30 -23.14 -12.29
CA ARG A 306 37.93 -24.34 -12.88
C ARG A 306 38.50 -25.34 -11.88
N ASN A 307 38.82 -24.90 -10.67
CA ASN A 307 39.41 -25.73 -9.61
C ASN A 307 38.37 -26.37 -8.69
N SER A 308 37.08 -26.39 -9.08
CA SER A 308 35.96 -26.92 -8.29
C SER A 308 35.63 -26.13 -7.01
N ASP A 309 36.28 -24.99 -6.78
CA ASP A 309 35.89 -24.07 -5.71
C ASP A 309 34.51 -23.47 -6.01
N ASN A 310 33.51 -23.89 -5.25
CA ASN A 310 32.16 -23.35 -5.32
C ASN A 310 31.92 -22.50 -4.07
N TYR A 311 31.60 -21.22 -4.31
CA TYR A 311 31.12 -20.30 -3.29
C TYR A 311 30.21 -19.28 -3.94
N VAL A 312 29.35 -18.68 -3.11
CA VAL A 312 28.34 -17.73 -3.54
C VAL A 312 28.73 -16.35 -3.05
N SER A 313 28.68 -15.38 -3.95
CA SER A 313 28.83 -13.98 -3.60
C SER A 313 27.64 -13.16 -4.10
N VAL A 314 27.09 -12.34 -3.21
CA VAL A 314 25.98 -11.43 -3.54
C VAL A 314 26.25 -10.05 -2.94
N SER A 315 25.90 -9.03 -3.69
CA SER A 315 26.05 -7.64 -3.28
C SER A 315 24.83 -6.80 -3.66
N ARG A 316 24.68 -5.67 -2.96
CA ARG A 316 23.66 -4.63 -3.25
C ARG A 316 22.23 -5.19 -3.37
N ILE A 317 21.84 -6.08 -2.47
CA ILE A 317 20.46 -6.56 -2.37
C ILE A 317 19.55 -5.38 -2.00
N ARG A 318 18.49 -5.19 -2.78
CA ARG A 318 17.44 -4.18 -2.56
C ARG A 318 16.09 -4.83 -2.65
N TYR A 319 15.21 -4.40 -1.75
CA TYR A 319 13.80 -4.74 -1.78
C TYR A 319 12.99 -3.46 -1.99
N TYR A 320 11.86 -3.63 -2.67
CA TYR A 320 10.98 -2.53 -2.97
C TYR A 320 9.53 -2.88 -2.60
N THR A 321 8.84 -1.91 -2.03
CA THR A 321 7.40 -1.95 -1.76
C THR A 321 6.66 -1.13 -2.80
N ALA A 322 5.36 -1.37 -3.01
CA ALA A 322 4.55 -0.45 -3.80
C ALA A 322 4.52 0.94 -3.12
N LYS A 323 4.66 2.01 -3.92
CA LYS A 323 4.62 3.40 -3.45
C LYS A 323 3.27 3.70 -2.77
N GLY A 324 3.30 4.46 -1.68
CA GLY A 324 2.11 4.76 -0.85
C GLY A 324 1.94 3.90 0.41
N GLY A 325 2.64 2.76 0.52
CA GLY A 325 2.64 1.95 1.75
C GLY A 325 3.22 2.67 2.98
N TYR A 326 4.21 3.57 2.78
CA TYR A 326 4.85 4.31 3.88
C TYR A 326 3.96 5.38 4.50
N LEU A 327 3.24 6.16 3.68
CA LEU A 327 2.32 7.19 4.18
C LEU A 327 1.14 6.54 4.91
N GLU A 328 0.60 5.45 4.38
CA GLU A 328 -0.45 4.70 5.07
C GLU A 328 0.05 4.11 6.40
N GLU A 329 1.27 3.55 6.43
CA GLU A 329 1.90 3.04 7.65
C GLU A 329 2.09 4.17 8.68
N LEU A 330 2.53 5.36 8.25
CA LEU A 330 2.67 6.54 9.10
C LEU A 330 1.32 7.00 9.65
N PHE A 331 0.29 7.12 8.81
CA PHE A 331 -1.05 7.53 9.24
C PHE A 331 -1.67 6.54 10.22
N ARG A 332 -1.47 5.22 10.02
CA ARG A 332 -1.87 4.19 11.00
C ARG A 332 -1.17 4.37 12.35
N HIS A 333 0.13 4.71 12.37
CA HIS A 333 0.84 5.00 13.62
C HIS A 333 0.35 6.30 14.29
N LEU A 334 -0.14 7.26 13.52
CA LEU A 334 -0.78 8.48 14.02
C LEU A 334 -2.24 8.28 14.46
N GLY A 335 -2.75 7.04 14.45
CA GLY A 335 -4.10 6.71 14.89
C GLY A 335 -5.19 6.90 13.83
N PHE A 336 -4.82 7.21 12.58
CA PHE A 336 -5.79 7.26 11.49
C PHE A 336 -6.13 5.83 11.05
N ALA A 337 -7.42 5.50 11.18
CA ALA A 337 -7.98 4.27 10.64
C ALA A 337 -8.43 4.50 9.19
N ARG A 338 -8.29 3.47 8.35
CA ARG A 338 -8.88 3.46 7.01
C ARG A 338 -10.39 3.34 7.13
N LEU A 339 -11.12 4.35 6.68
CA LEU A 339 -12.60 4.37 6.69
C LEU A 339 -13.22 3.70 5.44
N ASP A 340 -12.43 3.47 4.40
CA ASP A 340 -12.84 2.96 3.09
C ASP A 340 -13.03 1.43 3.02
N ALA A 341 -12.65 0.70 4.07
CA ALA A 341 -12.73 -0.76 4.14
C ALA A 341 -13.40 -1.28 5.42
N ILE A 342 -14.16 -0.43 6.12
CA ILE A 342 -14.83 -0.83 7.36
C ILE A 342 -16.13 -1.55 7.02
N SER A 343 -16.28 -2.79 7.49
CA SER A 343 -17.55 -3.52 7.47
C SER A 343 -18.67 -2.65 8.09
N GLU A 344 -19.89 -2.70 7.54
CA GLU A 344 -21.03 -1.95 8.10
C GLU A 344 -21.21 -2.18 9.62
N THR A 345 -20.90 -3.39 10.09
CA THR A 345 -20.95 -3.75 11.52
C THR A 345 -19.87 -3.07 12.36
N ASP A 346 -18.66 -2.96 11.83
CA ASP A 346 -17.52 -2.35 12.52
C ASP A 346 -17.62 -0.82 12.48
N GLY A 347 -18.13 -0.27 11.37
CA GLY A 347 -18.40 1.16 11.23
C GLY A 347 -19.45 1.62 12.23
N THR A 348 -20.51 0.81 12.39
CA THR A 348 -21.52 1.05 13.43
C THR A 348 -20.90 1.00 14.82
N ARG A 349 -20.09 -0.03 15.14
CA ARG A 349 -19.44 -0.15 16.45
C ARG A 349 -18.50 1.01 16.78
N TRP A 350 -17.83 1.57 15.77
CA TRP A 350 -16.91 2.71 15.92
C TRP A 350 -17.64 4.05 16.05
N LEU A 351 -18.72 4.27 15.29
CA LEU A 351 -19.48 5.52 15.29
C LEU A 351 -20.56 5.57 16.37
N LEU A 352 -21.03 4.43 16.87
CA LEU A 352 -22.12 4.36 17.84
C LEU A 352 -21.84 5.15 19.13
N PRO A 353 -20.63 5.12 19.74
CA PRO A 353 -20.34 5.93 20.92
C PRO A 353 -20.45 7.44 20.63
N GLU A 354 -19.99 7.89 19.46
CA GLU A 354 -20.03 9.29 19.05
C GLU A 354 -21.48 9.73 18.75
N CYS A 355 -22.28 8.89 18.08
CA CYS A 355 -23.71 9.15 17.85
C CYS A 355 -24.50 9.19 19.17
N LEU A 356 -24.19 8.29 20.11
CA LEU A 356 -24.81 8.29 21.43
C LEU A 356 -24.44 9.53 22.23
N LEU A 357 -23.16 9.96 22.20
CA LEU A 357 -22.72 11.21 22.83
C LEU A 357 -23.40 12.43 22.22
N PHE A 358 -23.52 12.48 20.88
CA PHE A 358 -24.18 13.58 20.16
C PHE A 358 -25.68 13.71 20.48
N VAL A 359 -26.36 12.61 20.83
CA VAL A 359 -27.80 12.63 21.18
C VAL A 359 -28.01 12.79 22.69
N LEU A 360 -27.18 12.16 23.51
CA LEU A 360 -27.30 12.19 24.97
C LEU A 360 -26.76 13.48 25.58
N GLY A 361 -25.78 14.11 24.94
CA GLY A 361 -25.21 15.40 25.34
C GLY A 361 -26.24 16.53 25.43
N PRO A 362 -26.97 16.86 24.34
CA PRO A 362 -27.96 17.92 24.35
C PRO A 362 -29.13 17.63 25.27
N THR A 363 -29.58 16.36 25.33
CA THR A 363 -30.69 15.96 26.20
C THR A 363 -30.33 16.08 27.67
N CYS A 364 -29.14 15.66 28.09
CA CYS A 364 -28.66 15.87 29.45
C CYS A 364 -28.50 17.36 29.78
N TYR A 365 -27.97 18.16 28.85
CA TYR A 365 -27.82 19.61 29.01
C TYR A 365 -29.17 20.31 29.22
N LEU A 366 -30.17 19.99 28.39
CA LEU A 366 -31.53 20.54 28.51
C LEU A 366 -32.22 20.12 29.81
N VAL A 367 -32.03 18.88 30.25
CA VAL A 367 -32.56 18.39 31.54
C VAL A 367 -31.93 19.16 32.71
N ILE A 368 -30.60 19.36 32.70
CA ILE A 368 -29.90 20.14 33.72
C ILE A 368 -30.37 21.60 33.73
N LEU A 369 -30.51 22.22 32.55
CA LEU A 369 -31.04 23.58 32.42
C LEU A 369 -32.44 23.72 33.02
N LYS A 370 -33.31 22.74 32.75
CA LYS A 370 -34.67 22.72 33.27
C LYS A 370 -34.69 22.55 34.80
N LEU A 371 -33.84 21.68 35.33
CA LEU A 371 -33.69 21.46 36.78
C LEU A 371 -33.13 22.70 37.49
N VAL A 372 -32.15 23.39 36.90
CA VAL A 372 -31.57 24.62 37.44
C VAL A 372 -32.55 25.80 37.33
N SER A 373 -33.35 25.87 36.25
CA SER A 373 -34.36 26.92 36.09
C SER A 373 -35.53 26.82 37.09
N HIS A 374 -35.79 25.62 37.62
CA HIS A 374 -36.78 25.39 38.67
C HIS A 374 -36.26 25.63 40.09
N ALA A 375 -34.96 25.91 40.26
CA ALA A 375 -34.41 26.37 41.53
C ALA A 375 -34.73 27.87 41.70
N ASN A 376 -35.96 28.18 42.09
CA ASN A 376 -36.42 29.54 42.29
C ASN A 376 -35.68 30.20 43.48
N PRO A 377 -35.19 31.45 43.35
CA PRO A 377 -34.42 32.13 44.38
C PRO A 377 -35.32 33.01 45.26
N ASP A 378 -36.40 32.49 45.84
CA ASP A 378 -37.26 33.30 46.72
C ASP A 378 -37.63 32.53 47.98
N VAL A 379 -36.72 32.54 48.95
CA VAL A 379 -37.05 32.36 50.37
C VAL A 379 -36.36 33.47 51.15
N HIS A 380 -37.11 34.55 51.40
CA HIS A 380 -36.75 35.51 52.44
C HIS A 380 -36.78 34.79 53.80
N LEU A 381 -35.61 34.56 54.39
CA LEU A 381 -35.46 34.22 55.80
C LEU A 381 -34.86 35.42 56.55
N PRO A 382 -35.34 35.75 57.76
CA PRO A 382 -34.89 36.92 58.49
C PRO A 382 -33.44 36.78 58.96
N ASN A 383 -32.78 37.94 59.09
CA ASN A 383 -31.44 38.10 59.64
C ASN A 383 -31.19 37.25 60.88
N GLY A 384 -30.13 36.45 60.83
CA GLY A 384 -29.53 35.82 62.01
C GLY A 384 -29.43 34.31 61.93
N GLN A 385 -28.57 33.78 61.05
CA GLN A 385 -27.83 32.52 61.21
C GLN A 385 -26.92 32.33 59.99
N ALA A 386 -25.64 32.66 60.12
CA ALA A 386 -24.61 32.28 59.15
C ALA A 386 -24.40 30.76 59.25
N SER A 387 -25.29 30.03 58.57
CA SER A 387 -25.37 28.58 58.55
C SER A 387 -24.19 27.98 57.78
N HIS A 388 -23.74 26.82 58.29
CA HIS A 388 -22.73 25.87 57.82
C HIS A 388 -22.62 25.65 56.29
N ASN A 389 -23.65 26.05 55.52
CA ASN A 389 -23.74 25.93 54.07
C ASN A 389 -22.76 26.83 53.28
N GLN A 390 -22.32 27.98 53.80
CA GLN A 390 -21.39 28.85 53.07
C GLN A 390 -19.95 28.30 53.01
N ILE A 391 -19.55 27.53 54.03
CA ILE A 391 -18.23 26.87 54.05
C ILE A 391 -18.24 25.67 53.09
N GLY A 392 -19.32 24.89 53.07
CA GLY A 392 -19.51 23.78 52.12
C GLY A 392 -19.45 24.23 50.66
N LEU A 393 -20.10 25.35 50.32
CA LEU A 393 -20.06 25.93 48.96
C LEU A 393 -18.66 26.43 48.54
N LYS A 394 -17.88 26.99 49.48
CA LYS A 394 -16.49 27.42 49.20
C LYS A 394 -15.54 26.24 49.01
N ILE A 395 -15.71 25.17 49.79
CA ILE A 395 -14.94 23.93 49.65
C ILE A 395 -15.30 23.24 48.33
N LEU A 396 -16.60 23.14 48.00
CA LEU A 396 -17.07 22.55 46.74
C LEU A 396 -16.56 23.30 45.51
N ASN A 397 -16.51 24.63 45.54
CA ASN A 397 -15.93 25.43 44.43
C ASN A 397 -14.42 25.20 44.26
N THR A 398 -13.68 25.01 45.35
CA THR A 398 -12.23 24.81 45.29
C THR A 398 -11.89 23.38 44.86
N VAL A 399 -12.54 22.39 45.46
CA VAL A 399 -12.33 20.96 45.14
C VAL A 399 -12.92 20.60 43.77
N GLY A 400 -14.06 21.18 43.41
CA GLY A 400 -14.75 20.92 42.14
C GLY A 400 -13.92 21.32 40.92
N THR A 401 -13.09 22.36 41.04
CA THR A 401 -12.19 22.80 39.95
C THR A 401 -11.14 21.73 39.62
N TYR A 402 -10.54 21.13 40.65
CA TYR A 402 -9.54 20.07 40.48
C TYR A 402 -10.17 18.73 40.09
N LEU A 403 -11.36 18.43 40.62
CA LEU A 403 -12.13 17.25 40.23
C LEU A 403 -12.52 17.32 38.74
N ALA A 404 -12.98 18.48 38.27
CA ALA A 404 -13.30 18.70 36.87
C ALA A 404 -12.07 18.52 35.97
N LEU A 405 -10.91 19.06 36.36
CA LEU A 405 -9.66 18.87 35.61
C LEU A 405 -9.28 17.38 35.53
N ALA A 406 -9.39 16.63 36.63
CA ALA A 406 -9.12 15.20 36.65
C ALA A 406 -10.08 14.41 35.74
N LEU A 407 -11.37 14.75 35.75
CA LEU A 407 -12.37 14.11 34.87
C LEU A 407 -12.13 14.43 33.39
N ILE A 408 -11.71 15.65 33.04
CA ILE A 408 -11.32 16.00 31.66
C ILE A 408 -10.10 15.17 31.23
N GLY A 409 -9.12 14.97 32.12
CA GLY A 409 -7.96 14.11 31.85
C GLY A 409 -8.36 12.65 31.63
N LEU A 410 -9.24 12.10 32.47
CA LEU A 410 -9.75 10.73 32.31
C LEU A 410 -10.54 10.57 31.01
N ALA A 411 -11.38 11.55 30.65
CA ALA A 411 -12.11 11.55 29.39
C ALA A 411 -11.17 11.56 28.18
N GLY A 412 -10.06 12.31 28.25
CA GLY A 412 -9.05 12.35 27.19
C GLY A 412 -8.27 11.05 26.98
N VAL A 413 -8.19 10.18 28.00
CA VAL A 413 -7.41 8.91 27.95
C VAL A 413 -8.29 7.69 27.68
N MET A 414 -9.60 7.76 27.95
CA MET A 414 -10.48 6.60 27.96
C MET A 414 -10.68 5.95 26.56
N VAL A 415 -10.76 6.74 25.50
CA VAL A 415 -10.87 6.24 24.10
C VAL A 415 -10.06 7.14 23.18
N PRO A 416 -9.08 6.64 22.40
CA PRO A 416 -8.35 7.47 21.45
C PRO A 416 -9.27 7.86 20.28
N SER A 417 -9.70 9.13 20.26
CA SER A 417 -10.49 9.76 19.21
C SER A 417 -10.08 11.23 19.04
N PHE A 418 -10.55 11.88 17.96
CA PHE A 418 -10.32 13.31 17.74
C PHE A 418 -10.93 14.16 18.87
N THR A 419 -12.12 13.79 19.36
CA THR A 419 -12.79 14.44 20.48
C THR A 419 -12.02 14.27 21.78
N SER A 420 -11.51 13.07 22.06
CA SER A 420 -10.63 12.80 23.22
C SER A 420 -9.32 13.58 23.18
N SER A 421 -8.76 13.83 22.00
CA SER A 421 -7.56 14.67 21.86
C SER A 421 -7.80 16.10 22.35
N ILE A 422 -9.00 16.64 22.13
CA ILE A 422 -9.35 18.00 22.60
C ILE A 422 -9.46 18.02 24.13
N TYR A 423 -10.12 17.04 24.76
CA TYR A 423 -10.17 16.94 26.22
C TYR A 423 -8.77 16.75 26.83
N PHE A 424 -7.95 15.88 26.23
CA PHE A 424 -6.58 15.64 26.68
C PHE A 424 -5.69 16.89 26.53
N GLY A 425 -5.82 17.63 25.43
CA GLY A 425 -5.11 18.88 25.20
C GLY A 425 -5.49 19.96 26.22
N VAL A 426 -6.78 20.13 26.52
CA VAL A 426 -7.25 21.06 27.54
C VAL A 426 -6.72 20.64 28.93
N PHE A 427 -6.78 19.36 29.26
CA PHE A 427 -6.19 18.84 30.50
C PHE A 427 -4.70 19.17 30.59
N MET A 428 -3.92 18.89 29.55
CA MET A 428 -2.47 19.14 29.53
C MET A 428 -2.13 20.62 29.72
N VAL A 429 -2.85 21.52 29.05
CA VAL A 429 -2.63 22.97 29.18
C VAL A 429 -2.92 23.44 30.60
N PHE A 430 -4.06 23.04 31.18
CA PHE A 430 -4.46 23.52 32.51
C PHE A 430 -3.73 22.82 33.66
N ALA A 431 -3.38 21.54 33.51
CA ALA A 431 -2.53 20.83 34.47
C ALA A 431 -1.11 21.43 34.49
N THR A 432 -0.56 21.78 33.32
CA THR A 432 0.73 22.46 33.21
C THR A 432 0.66 23.90 33.72
N TYR A 433 -0.43 24.62 33.44
CA TYR A 433 -0.63 25.95 33.97
C TYR A 433 -0.69 25.97 35.51
N TRP A 434 -1.37 24.98 36.09
CA TRP A 434 -1.43 24.80 37.54
C TRP A 434 -0.09 24.35 38.14
N SER A 435 0.66 23.46 37.46
CA SER A 435 1.99 23.03 37.93
C SER A 435 3.02 24.16 37.96
N LEU A 436 2.81 25.21 37.15
CA LEU A 436 3.56 26.48 37.20
C LEU A 436 3.11 27.42 38.33
N ASN A 437 2.44 26.89 39.36
CA ASN A 437 1.97 27.60 40.56
C ASN A 437 0.93 28.70 40.28
N ASN A 438 0.20 28.61 39.17
CA ASN A 438 -0.92 29.52 38.89
C ASN A 438 -2.25 28.92 39.38
N THR A 439 -3.17 29.79 39.81
CA THR A 439 -4.49 29.36 40.27
C THR A 439 -5.46 29.17 39.12
N LEU A 440 -6.20 28.05 39.15
CA LEU A 440 -7.29 27.77 38.21
C LEU A 440 -8.52 28.58 38.62
N GLY A 441 -8.61 29.79 38.07
CA GLY A 441 -9.70 30.73 38.37
C GLY A 441 -10.79 30.76 37.31
N ARG A 442 -11.43 31.93 37.19
CA ARG A 442 -12.57 32.20 36.29
C ARG A 442 -12.34 31.83 34.82
N ARG A 443 -11.08 31.84 34.34
CA ARG A 443 -10.70 31.46 32.97
C ARG A 443 -10.92 29.97 32.69
N PHE A 444 -10.58 29.10 33.63
CA PHE A 444 -10.83 27.67 33.52
C PHE A 444 -12.34 27.40 33.48
N GLY A 445 -13.12 28.09 34.31
CA GLY A 445 -14.59 28.00 34.27
C GLY A 445 -15.21 28.40 32.93
N PHE A 446 -14.63 29.36 32.20
CA PHE A 446 -15.07 29.69 30.84
C PHE A 446 -14.75 28.56 29.85
N VAL A 447 -13.55 27.99 29.93
CA VAL A 447 -13.18 26.83 29.09
C VAL A 447 -14.04 25.61 29.40
N CYS A 448 -14.37 25.34 30.66
CA CYS A 448 -15.32 24.28 31.01
C CYS A 448 -16.71 24.52 30.41
N ARG A 449 -17.17 25.78 30.29
CA ARG A 449 -18.44 26.08 29.61
C ARG A 449 -18.36 25.84 28.10
N VAL A 450 -17.26 26.21 27.47
CA VAL A 450 -17.03 25.92 26.04
C VAL A 450 -16.94 24.42 25.81
N LEU A 451 -16.21 23.69 26.66
CA LEU A 451 -16.15 22.24 26.62
C LEU A 451 -17.52 21.60 26.84
N MET A 452 -18.35 22.14 27.75
CA MET A 452 -19.72 21.65 27.94
C MET A 452 -20.59 21.84 26.69
N VAL A 453 -20.39 22.92 25.93
CA VAL A 453 -21.07 23.17 24.64
C VAL A 453 -20.50 22.33 23.51
N GLN A 454 -19.26 21.86 23.64
CA GLN A 454 -18.64 20.94 22.67
C GLN A 454 -18.99 19.47 22.97
N SER A 455 -19.16 19.14 24.25
CA SER A 455 -19.51 17.80 24.74
C SER A 455 -21.02 17.53 24.77
N GLY A 456 -21.81 18.61 24.78
CA GLY A 456 -23.27 18.61 24.72
C GLY A 456 -23.69 18.95 23.31
#